data_AF-A0A3C1D8N5-F1
#
_entry.id   AF-A0A3C1D8N5-F1
#
_cell.length_a   1.000
_cell.length_b   1.000
_cell.length_c   1.000
_cell.angle_alpha   90.00
_cell.angle_beta   90.00
_cell.angle_gamma   90.00
#
_symmetry.space_group_name_H-M   'P 1'
#
loop_
_entity.id
_entity.type
_entity.pdbx_description
1 polymer ?
#
loop_
_entity_poly.entity_id
_entity_poly.type
_entity_poly.pdbx_seq_one_letter_code
_entity_poly.pdbx_strand_id
1 'polypeptide(L)'
;MSDQPQFDFKGNYLKFLRHEPTPLVPNSFVGNKVMGFGAVNGPAIEKGAQFGDRMDGFGNKWEYPITGDGAGVPDVSVTPLDDICEWREQVTIPDPSTFDWKASYAMECKMIGEPNRDFEAVDFGFGNGVFERLAALMGFEEALIAMAMEPEATEGLFTAITDY
;
A
#
# COMPACT_ATOMS: atom_id res chain seq x y z
N MET A 1 -23.31 33.02 -11.10
CA MET A 1 -23.50 31.62 -10.67
C MET A 1 -23.88 30.86 -11.93
N SER A 2 -23.06 29.89 -12.36
CA SER A 2 -23.29 29.18 -13.62
C SER A 2 -24.24 28.01 -13.38
N ASP A 3 -25.49 28.14 -13.85
CA ASP A 3 -26.54 27.11 -13.80
C ASP A 3 -26.32 25.95 -14.79
N GLN A 4 -25.06 25.57 -15.06
CA GLN A 4 -24.80 24.34 -15.81
C GLN A 4 -24.76 23.16 -14.85
N PRO A 5 -25.48 22.05 -15.13
CA PRO A 5 -25.35 20.84 -14.34
C PRO A 5 -23.89 20.38 -14.38
N GLN A 6 -23.26 20.33 -13.21
CA GLN A 6 -21.90 19.83 -13.07
C GLN A 6 -21.88 18.35 -13.46
N PHE A 7 -20.96 17.96 -14.34
CA PHE A 7 -20.78 16.56 -14.70
C PHE A 7 -20.48 15.72 -13.45
N ASP A 8 -21.17 14.60 -13.28
CA ASP A 8 -20.97 13.68 -12.17
C ASP A 8 -19.70 12.84 -12.37
N PHE A 9 -18.56 13.43 -12.04
CA PHE A 9 -17.24 12.78 -12.17
C PHE A 9 -17.13 11.53 -11.30
N LYS A 10 -17.66 11.56 -10.07
CA LYS A 10 -17.67 10.39 -9.17
C LYS A 10 -18.48 9.24 -9.75
N GLY A 11 -19.71 9.52 -10.20
CA GLY A 11 -20.56 8.52 -10.82
C GLY A 11 -19.92 7.94 -12.08
N ASN A 12 -19.27 8.76 -12.89
CA ASN A 12 -18.50 8.28 -14.05
C ASN A 12 -17.35 7.36 -13.64
N TYR A 13 -16.58 7.74 -12.61
CA TYR A 13 -15.47 6.92 -12.07
C TYR A 13 -15.97 5.57 -11.54
N LEU A 14 -17.06 5.56 -10.77
CA LEU A 14 -17.64 4.33 -10.22
C LEU A 14 -18.23 3.41 -11.30
N LYS A 15 -18.82 3.96 -12.37
CA LYS A 15 -19.27 3.17 -13.53
C LYS A 15 -18.10 2.48 -14.23
N PHE A 16 -17.00 3.20 -14.41
CA PHE A 16 -15.79 2.62 -15.00
C PHE A 16 -15.26 1.43 -14.19
N LEU A 17 -15.18 1.55 -12.86
CA LEU A 17 -14.76 0.45 -11.97
C LEU A 17 -15.70 -0.76 -12.03
N ARG A 18 -16.96 -0.57 -12.44
CA ARG A 18 -17.96 -1.63 -12.62
C ARG A 18 -18.00 -2.17 -14.05
N HIS A 19 -17.06 -1.76 -14.91
CA HIS A 19 -17.03 -2.11 -16.33
C HIS A 19 -18.30 -1.68 -17.10
N GLU A 20 -18.97 -0.62 -16.64
CA GLU A 20 -20.13 -0.05 -17.30
C GLU A 20 -19.73 1.02 -18.34
N PRO A 21 -20.54 1.24 -19.40
CA PRO A 21 -20.29 2.30 -20.36
C PRO A 21 -20.21 3.67 -19.69
N THR A 22 -19.17 4.43 -20.00
CA THR A 22 -18.93 5.77 -19.50
C THR A 22 -18.94 6.80 -20.63
N PRO A 23 -19.50 8.00 -20.42
CA PRO A 23 -19.43 9.09 -21.39
C PRO A 23 -18.00 9.63 -21.60
N LEU A 24 -17.09 9.43 -20.64
CA LEU A 24 -15.66 9.75 -20.77
C LEU A 24 -14.80 8.77 -19.97
N VAL A 25 -13.56 8.59 -20.42
CA VAL A 25 -12.54 7.82 -19.68
C VAL A 25 -12.18 8.60 -18.40
N PRO A 26 -12.40 8.04 -17.20
CA PRO A 26 -12.02 8.73 -15.96
C PRO A 26 -10.50 8.87 -15.83
N ASN A 27 -10.08 9.83 -15.00
CA ASN A 27 -8.69 9.98 -14.59
C ASN A 27 -8.65 10.24 -13.06
N SER A 28 -7.46 10.19 -12.46
CA SER A 28 -7.27 10.38 -11.02
C SER A 28 -7.34 11.84 -10.54
N PHE A 29 -7.55 12.81 -11.46
CA PHE A 29 -7.61 14.23 -11.11
C PHE A 29 -9.03 14.73 -10.83
N VAL A 30 -10.06 14.01 -11.29
CA VAL A 30 -11.47 14.41 -11.14
C VAL A 30 -12.36 13.24 -10.73
N GLY A 31 -13.24 13.47 -9.75
CA GLY A 31 -14.17 12.44 -9.27
C GLY A 31 -13.53 11.34 -8.43
N ASN A 32 -12.23 11.47 -8.13
CA ASN A 32 -11.45 10.53 -7.36
C ASN A 32 -10.53 11.29 -6.38
N LYS A 33 -10.34 10.70 -5.20
CA LYS A 33 -9.33 11.10 -4.22
C LYS A 33 -8.43 9.91 -3.96
N VAL A 34 -7.18 10.00 -4.41
CA VAL A 34 -6.14 9.04 -4.04
C VAL A 34 -5.70 9.31 -2.60
N MET A 35 -5.68 8.26 -1.78
CA MET A 35 -5.24 8.24 -0.38
C MET A 35 -4.28 7.04 -0.19
N GLY A 36 -3.50 7.02 0.89
CA GLY A 36 -2.52 5.97 1.12
C GLY A 36 -1.39 5.96 0.07
N PHE A 37 -0.96 4.76 -0.32
CA PHE A 37 0.12 4.57 -1.29
C PHE A 37 -0.28 5.09 -2.67
N GLY A 38 0.57 5.90 -3.30
CA GLY A 38 0.31 6.54 -4.60
C GLY A 38 -0.08 8.01 -4.50
N ALA A 39 -0.59 8.45 -3.35
CA ALA A 39 -0.67 9.88 -3.00
C ALA A 39 0.46 10.29 -2.04
N VAL A 40 0.78 9.40 -1.10
CA VAL A 40 1.93 9.48 -0.19
C VAL A 40 2.61 8.11 -0.12
N ASN A 41 3.53 7.90 0.81
CA ASN A 41 4.23 6.62 1.00
C ASN A 41 3.35 5.50 1.59
N GLY A 42 2.06 5.76 1.84
CA GLY A 42 1.13 4.82 2.45
C GLY A 42 1.17 4.81 3.98
N PRO A 43 0.35 3.97 4.62
CA PRO A 43 0.33 3.87 6.06
C PRO A 43 1.64 3.27 6.59
N ALA A 44 2.08 3.74 7.76
CA ALA A 44 3.35 3.32 8.36
C ALA A 44 3.40 1.81 8.70
N ILE A 45 2.25 1.15 8.87
CA ILE A 45 2.20 -0.31 9.03
C ILE A 45 2.78 -1.05 7.81
N GLU A 46 2.77 -0.44 6.62
CA GLU A 46 3.26 -1.05 5.39
C GLU A 46 4.68 -0.65 5.00
N LYS A 47 5.04 0.63 5.19
CA LYS A 47 6.32 1.19 4.74
C LYS A 47 7.11 1.93 5.83
N GLY A 48 6.72 1.75 7.08
CA GLY A 48 7.32 2.46 8.20
C GLY A 48 7.08 3.97 8.16
N ALA A 49 7.24 4.63 9.31
CA ALA A 49 7.08 6.07 9.37
C ALA A 49 8.29 6.78 8.74
N GLN A 50 8.10 7.50 7.62
CA GLN A 50 9.18 8.21 6.90
C GLN A 50 10.05 9.11 7.79
N PHE A 51 9.42 9.78 8.76
CA PHE A 51 10.06 10.68 9.72
C PHE A 51 10.22 10.07 11.12
N GLY A 52 10.07 8.76 11.25
CA GLY A 52 10.22 7.99 12.50
C GLY A 52 11.37 6.99 12.44
N ASP A 53 11.18 5.84 13.08
CA ASP A 53 12.12 4.72 13.08
C ASP A 53 12.17 3.94 11.76
N ARG A 54 11.18 4.17 10.88
CA ARG A 54 11.01 3.56 9.55
C ARG A 54 10.82 2.05 9.59
N MET A 55 10.44 1.51 10.75
CA MET A 55 10.04 0.11 10.88
C MET A 55 8.57 -0.05 10.51
N ASP A 56 8.26 -1.03 9.68
CA ASP A 56 6.88 -1.39 9.37
C ASP A 56 6.33 -2.48 10.32
N GLY A 57 5.06 -2.85 10.14
CA GLY A 57 4.41 -3.85 10.98
C GLY A 57 4.94 -5.28 10.81
N PHE A 58 5.63 -5.56 9.71
CA PHE A 58 6.23 -6.87 9.42
C PHE A 58 7.67 -6.98 9.94
N GLY A 59 8.22 -5.88 10.47
CA GLY A 59 9.61 -5.82 10.94
C GLY A 59 10.63 -5.44 9.86
N ASN A 60 10.18 -5.02 8.67
CA ASN A 60 11.11 -4.47 7.67
C ASN A 60 11.45 -3.02 8.02
N LYS A 61 12.70 -2.65 7.76
CA LYS A 61 13.12 -1.26 7.78
C LYS A 61 13.03 -0.67 6.39
N TRP A 62 12.49 0.54 6.29
CA TRP A 62 12.36 1.26 5.03
C TRP A 62 13.28 2.47 4.98
N GLU A 63 13.81 2.75 3.80
CA GLU A 63 14.63 3.92 3.53
C GLU A 63 13.94 4.81 2.50
N TYR A 64 14.13 6.12 2.63
CA TYR A 64 13.49 7.13 1.77
C TYR A 64 14.57 8.00 1.11
N PRO A 65 15.37 7.44 0.19
CA PRO A 65 16.52 8.12 -0.37
C PRO A 65 16.09 9.27 -1.29
N ILE A 66 16.83 10.38 -1.23
CA ILE A 66 16.60 11.53 -2.12
C ILE A 66 16.82 11.17 -3.60
N THR A 67 17.68 10.18 -3.88
CA THR A 67 17.92 9.67 -5.24
C THR A 67 16.73 8.91 -5.81
N GLY A 68 15.81 8.45 -4.95
CA GLY A 68 14.51 7.89 -5.33
C GLY A 68 13.36 8.89 -5.17
N ASP A 69 13.66 10.19 -5.12
CA ASP A 69 12.69 11.28 -4.90
C ASP A 69 11.82 11.08 -3.63
N GLY A 70 12.38 10.41 -2.62
CA GLY A 70 11.68 10.12 -1.37
C GLY A 70 10.68 8.97 -1.44
N ALA A 71 10.70 8.15 -2.48
CA ALA A 71 9.97 6.89 -2.51
C ALA A 71 10.60 5.87 -1.55
N GLY A 72 9.77 5.18 -0.77
CA GLY A 72 10.22 4.16 0.18
C GLY A 72 10.76 2.91 -0.52
N VAL A 73 11.95 2.47 -0.11
CA VAL A 73 12.58 1.20 -0.52
C VAL A 73 12.97 0.39 0.72
N PRO A 74 12.87 -0.96 0.72
CA PRO A 74 13.36 -1.76 1.83
C PRO A 74 14.86 -1.58 2.06
N ASP A 75 15.28 -1.53 3.32
CA ASP A 75 16.68 -1.53 3.73
C ASP A 75 17.26 -2.93 3.52
N VAL A 76 18.12 -3.08 2.51
CA VAL A 76 18.74 -4.36 2.15
C VAL A 76 19.67 -4.94 3.22
N SER A 77 20.00 -4.17 4.26
CA SER A 77 20.79 -4.65 5.40
C SER A 77 19.94 -5.26 6.52
N VAL A 78 18.61 -5.19 6.39
CA VAL A 78 17.64 -5.72 7.37
C VAL A 78 16.67 -6.64 6.64
N THR A 79 16.94 -7.95 6.72
CA THR A 79 16.08 -9.01 6.17
C THR A 79 15.51 -9.83 7.32
N PRO A 80 14.24 -9.64 7.70
CA PRO A 80 13.61 -10.40 8.78
C PRO A 80 13.49 -11.92 8.53
N LEU A 81 13.61 -12.35 7.27
CA LEU A 81 13.42 -13.74 6.86
C LEU A 81 14.67 -14.27 6.16
N ASP A 82 15.35 -15.23 6.79
CA ASP A 82 16.53 -15.90 6.24
C ASP A 82 16.17 -17.21 5.52
N ASP A 83 15.17 -17.94 6.01
CA ASP A 83 14.70 -19.20 5.43
C ASP A 83 13.17 -19.20 5.35
N ILE A 84 12.64 -19.30 4.12
CA ILE A 84 11.20 -19.33 3.88
C ILE A 84 10.51 -20.47 4.63
N CYS A 85 11.16 -21.61 4.88
CA CYS A 85 10.55 -22.72 5.61
C CYS A 85 10.26 -22.38 7.09
N GLU A 86 10.94 -21.38 7.64
CA GLU A 86 10.88 -20.95 9.04
C GLU A 86 10.14 -19.60 9.19
N TRP A 87 9.31 -19.24 8.20
CA TRP A 87 8.63 -17.94 8.18
C TRP A 87 7.71 -17.73 9.38
N ARG A 88 7.17 -18.80 9.97
CA ARG A 88 6.22 -18.74 11.09
C ARG A 88 6.89 -18.26 12.38
N GLU A 89 8.18 -18.53 12.51
CA GLU A 89 9.02 -18.15 13.63
C GLU A 89 9.68 -16.79 13.41
N GLN A 90 10.03 -16.46 12.16
CA GLN A 90 10.83 -15.29 11.81
C GLN A 90 10.00 -14.05 11.44
N VAL A 91 8.86 -14.24 10.77
CA VAL A 91 8.04 -13.13 10.27
C VAL A 91 6.96 -12.75 11.27
N THR A 92 6.90 -11.45 11.59
CA THR A 92 5.76 -10.89 12.31
C THR A 92 4.63 -10.59 11.32
N ILE A 93 3.45 -11.15 11.55
CA ILE A 93 2.22 -10.73 10.86
C ILE A 93 1.55 -9.66 11.74
N PRO A 94 1.50 -8.39 11.33
CA PRO A 94 0.92 -7.33 12.15
C PRO A 94 -0.60 -7.51 12.29
N ASP A 95 -1.19 -6.90 13.33
CA ASP A 95 -2.65 -6.83 13.49
C ASP A 95 -3.14 -5.45 13.05
N PRO A 96 -3.85 -5.32 11.91
CA PRO A 96 -4.33 -4.04 11.42
C PRO A 96 -5.25 -3.36 12.43
N SER A 97 -5.98 -4.10 13.27
CA SER A 97 -6.90 -3.53 14.25
C SER A 97 -6.21 -2.74 15.37
N THR A 98 -4.90 -2.98 15.57
CA THR A 98 -4.08 -2.27 16.56
C THR A 98 -3.46 -0.98 16.01
N PHE A 99 -3.47 -0.79 14.69
CA PHE A 99 -2.93 0.40 14.05
C PHE A 99 -3.85 1.61 14.23
N ASP A 100 -3.29 2.78 14.54
CA ASP A 100 -4.07 4.01 14.67
C ASP A 100 -4.43 4.60 13.30
N TRP A 101 -5.41 3.97 12.64
CA TRP A 101 -5.94 4.40 11.35
C TRP A 101 -6.46 5.84 11.38
N LYS A 102 -6.97 6.30 12.53
CA LYS A 102 -7.52 7.64 12.66
C LYS A 102 -6.40 8.68 12.64
N ALA A 103 -5.30 8.43 13.33
CA ALA A 103 -4.12 9.27 13.26
C ALA A 103 -3.48 9.26 11.86
N SER A 104 -3.37 8.09 11.23
CA SER A 104 -2.86 7.96 9.86
C SER A 104 -3.70 8.78 8.87
N TYR A 105 -5.02 8.61 8.89
CA TYR A 105 -5.94 9.37 8.05
C TYR A 105 -5.85 10.89 8.30
N ALA A 106 -5.79 11.31 9.56
CA ALA A 106 -5.66 12.73 9.90
C ALA A 106 -4.33 13.33 9.42
N MET A 107 -3.24 12.56 9.44
CA MET A 107 -1.95 12.97 8.88
C MET A 107 -2.05 13.12 7.35
N GLU A 108 -2.59 12.12 6.66
CA GLU A 108 -2.77 12.18 5.20
C GLU A 108 -3.64 13.38 4.80
N CYS A 109 -4.78 13.60 5.48
CA CYS A 109 -5.65 14.73 5.20
C CYS A 109 -4.95 16.08 5.39
N LYS A 110 -3.99 16.20 6.32
CA LYS A 110 -3.17 17.43 6.45
C LYS A 110 -2.21 17.60 5.29
N MET A 111 -1.71 16.52 4.70
CA MET A 111 -0.74 16.56 3.59
C MET A 111 -1.42 16.80 2.25
N ILE A 112 -2.53 16.11 1.98
CA ILE A 112 -3.15 16.06 0.64
C ILE A 112 -4.60 16.54 0.63
N GLY A 113 -5.18 16.92 1.78
CA GLY A 113 -6.57 17.37 1.91
C GLY A 113 -7.57 16.22 2.12
N GLU A 114 -8.69 16.51 2.78
CA GLU A 114 -9.76 15.53 3.02
C GLU A 114 -10.50 15.15 1.72
N PRO A 115 -10.94 13.89 1.54
CA PRO A 115 -11.84 13.50 0.46
C PRO A 115 -13.22 14.17 0.62
N ASN A 116 -13.71 14.78 -0.45
CA ASN A 116 -15.10 15.19 -0.55
C ASN A 116 -15.97 14.00 -0.98
N ARG A 117 -16.55 13.31 0.01
CA ARG A 117 -17.32 12.08 -0.21
C ARG A 117 -18.57 12.25 -1.07
N ASP A 118 -19.05 13.48 -1.30
CA ASP A 118 -20.19 13.71 -2.20
C ASP A 118 -19.76 13.70 -3.68
N PHE A 119 -18.55 14.17 -3.97
CA PHE A 119 -18.05 14.38 -5.34
C PHE A 119 -16.84 13.51 -5.72
N GLU A 120 -16.28 12.74 -4.78
CA GLU A 120 -15.09 11.92 -5.00
C GLU A 120 -15.31 10.46 -4.55
N ALA A 121 -14.82 9.53 -5.35
CA ALA A 121 -14.56 8.16 -4.93
C ALA A 121 -13.19 8.11 -4.23
N VAL A 122 -13.10 7.45 -3.08
CA VAL A 122 -11.81 7.25 -2.39
C VAL A 122 -11.12 6.04 -3.00
N ASP A 123 -9.92 6.25 -3.52
CA ASP A 123 -8.99 5.21 -3.97
C ASP A 123 -7.86 5.14 -2.95
N PHE A 124 -7.81 4.06 -2.18
CA PHE A 124 -6.84 3.89 -1.10
C PHE A 124 -5.83 2.83 -1.51
N GLY A 125 -4.58 3.25 -1.70
CA GLY A 125 -3.50 2.36 -2.06
C GLY A 125 -2.86 1.70 -0.84
N PHE A 126 -2.68 0.37 -0.92
CA PHE A 126 -1.85 -0.40 -0.01
C PHE A 126 -0.56 -0.79 -0.73
N GLY A 127 0.58 -0.49 -0.11
CA GLY A 127 1.84 -0.31 -0.85
C GLY A 127 2.64 -1.55 -1.20
N ASN A 128 2.24 -2.74 -0.74
CA ASN A 128 2.97 -3.99 -0.94
C ASN A 128 1.99 -5.14 -1.20
N GLY A 129 2.12 -5.81 -2.34
CA GLY A 129 1.51 -7.12 -2.55
C GLY A 129 2.35 -8.22 -1.90
N VAL A 130 1.86 -9.46 -1.96
CA VAL A 130 2.55 -10.62 -1.38
C VAL A 130 3.96 -10.84 -1.93
N PHE A 131 4.15 -10.55 -3.23
CA PHE A 131 5.44 -10.69 -3.90
C PHE A 131 6.43 -9.62 -3.45
N GLU A 132 6.03 -8.34 -3.47
CA GLU A 132 6.85 -7.25 -3.00
C GLU A 132 7.19 -7.40 -1.51
N ARG A 133 6.23 -7.90 -0.73
CA ARG A 133 6.42 -8.19 0.70
C ARG A 133 7.46 -9.27 0.94
N LEU A 134 7.42 -10.38 0.19
CA LEU A 134 8.44 -11.43 0.28
C LEU A 134 9.82 -10.91 -0.08
N ALA A 135 9.93 -10.16 -1.17
CA ALA A 135 11.19 -9.55 -1.57
C ALA A 135 11.73 -8.56 -0.54
N ALA A 136 10.86 -7.83 0.18
CA ALA A 136 11.28 -6.99 1.29
C ALA A 136 11.79 -7.81 2.48
N LEU A 137 11.16 -8.95 2.78
CA LEU A 137 11.49 -9.79 3.93
C LEU A 137 12.82 -10.54 3.80
N MET A 138 13.15 -11.06 2.62
CA MET A 138 14.33 -11.91 2.42
C MET A 138 15.27 -11.46 1.29
N GLY A 139 14.94 -10.36 0.61
CA GLY A 139 15.66 -9.92 -0.58
C GLY A 139 15.12 -10.55 -1.87
N PHE A 140 15.36 -9.87 -3.00
CA PHE A 140 14.71 -10.20 -4.27
C PHE A 140 15.19 -11.52 -4.88
N GLU A 141 16.48 -11.82 -4.79
CA GLU A 141 17.05 -13.09 -5.30
C GLU A 141 16.51 -14.29 -4.52
N GLU A 142 16.61 -14.23 -3.19
CA GLU A 142 16.11 -15.28 -2.30
C GLU A 142 14.60 -15.46 -2.42
N ALA A 143 13.82 -14.38 -2.61
CA ALA A 143 12.38 -14.48 -2.87
C ALA A 143 12.06 -15.30 -4.13
N LEU A 144 12.82 -15.11 -5.22
CA LEU A 144 12.64 -15.88 -6.46
C LEU A 144 13.04 -17.35 -6.28
N ILE A 145 14.13 -17.61 -5.52
CA ILE A 145 14.57 -18.96 -5.19
C ILE A 145 13.51 -19.66 -4.32
N ALA A 146 13.02 -19.01 -3.27
CA ALA A 146 11.98 -19.51 -2.39
C ALA A 146 10.71 -19.89 -3.16
N MET A 147 10.22 -19.01 -4.03
CA MET A 147 9.05 -19.30 -4.88
C MET A 147 9.25 -20.52 -5.79
N ALA A 148 10.46 -20.74 -6.30
CA ALA A 148 10.75 -21.83 -7.23
C ALA A 148 11.05 -23.16 -6.53
N MET A 149 11.75 -23.11 -5.40
CA MET A 149 12.28 -24.28 -4.70
C MET A 149 11.39 -24.73 -3.54
N GLU A 150 10.75 -23.79 -2.85
CA GLU A 150 9.92 -24.02 -1.66
C GLU A 150 8.50 -23.42 -1.84
N PRO A 151 7.74 -23.86 -2.86
CA PRO A 151 6.46 -23.26 -3.23
C PRO A 151 5.39 -23.38 -2.13
N GLU A 152 5.42 -24.46 -1.35
CA GLU A 152 4.44 -24.72 -0.28
C GLU A 152 4.66 -23.81 0.93
N ALA A 153 5.92 -23.59 1.33
CA ALA A 153 6.27 -22.65 2.38
C ALA A 153 5.93 -21.21 1.95
N THR A 154 6.24 -20.87 0.69
CA THR A 154 5.93 -19.57 0.09
C THR A 154 4.41 -19.31 0.04
N GLU A 155 3.61 -20.29 -0.40
CA GLU A 155 2.15 -20.20 -0.39
C GLU A 155 1.62 -19.99 1.03
N GLY A 156 2.22 -20.67 2.02
CA GLY A 156 1.88 -20.48 3.43
C GLY A 156 2.05 -19.03 3.89
N LEU A 157 3.19 -18.41 3.57
CA LEU A 157 3.44 -17.00 3.91
C LEU A 157 2.54 -16.06 3.10
N PHE A 158 2.35 -16.29 1.80
CA PHE A 158 1.45 -15.49 0.96
C PHE A 158 0.01 -15.50 1.46
N THR A 159 -0.47 -16.66 1.88
CA THR A 159 -1.80 -16.80 2.48
C THR A 159 -1.90 -15.96 3.76
N ALA A 160 -0.91 -16.05 4.65
CA ALA A 160 -0.91 -15.27 5.89
C ALA A 160 -0.85 -13.74 5.65
N ILE A 161 -0.08 -13.29 4.65
CA ILE A 161 -0.04 -11.87 4.25
C ILE A 161 -1.36 -11.43 3.61
N THR A 162 -2.04 -12.31 2.88
CA THR A 162 -3.32 -12.00 2.21
C THR A 162 -4.49 -11.96 3.20
N ASP A 163 -4.45 -12.79 4.24
CA ASP A 163 -5.49 -12.84 5.28
C ASP A 163 -5.41 -11.66 6.27
N TYR A 164 -4.22 -11.03 6.36
CA TYR A 164 -3.94 -9.83 7.13
C TYR A 164 -4.65 -8.59 6.54
#